data_AF-A0A1L8I4R2-F1
#
_entry.id   AF-A0A1L8I4R2-F1
#
_cell.length_a   1.000
_cell.length_b   1.000
_cell.length_c   1.000
_cell.angle_alpha   90.00
_cell.angle_beta   90.00
_cell.angle_gamma   90.00
#
_symmetry.space_group_name_H-M   'P 1'
#
loop_
_entity.id
_entity.type
_entity.pdbx_description
1 polymer ?
#
loop_
_entity_poly.entity_id
_entity_poly.type
_entity_poly.pdbx_seq_one_letter_code
_entity_poly.pdbx_strand_id
1 'polypeptide(L)'
;MIHVCEVGPRDGLQNEKKHLTPLQRAALINRLIDAGVKKIEAVSFVNPKVVPQMSEPEEVLRHVHRREGVILAGLVLSPKGLERALATDLDVFHLTMAVSDTFNQRNARRTAEQSAAEIEAMIRTVRAAGKDCVAVLGTSFGCPFEGAVPPERVLGFAERFVKAGCSAVTLADTTGMAHPRQVQQMVRQFRDALGDDVALGLHFHNTRGLGLANVFAGYEAGVRIFDASVGGTGGCPFAPKAVGNVCTEDMVHMFHAMGEETGIQLERLIETARWLEQLLERRLDGMMMKI
;
A
#
# COMPACT_ATOMS: atom_id res chain seq x y z
N MET A 1 -18.29 6.16 5.01
CA MET A 1 -17.26 5.36 5.70
C MET A 1 -16.04 5.23 4.80
N ILE A 2 -14.87 5.48 5.37
CA ILE A 2 -13.56 5.42 4.72
C ILE A 2 -12.88 4.12 5.12
N HIS A 3 -12.29 3.44 4.15
CA HIS A 3 -11.52 2.22 4.33
C HIS A 3 -10.03 2.53 4.23
N VAL A 4 -9.31 2.28 5.31
CA VAL A 4 -7.86 2.43 5.35
C VAL A 4 -7.20 1.08 5.20
N CYS A 5 -6.30 0.96 4.22
CA CYS A 5 -5.33 -0.12 4.15
C CYS A 5 -4.04 0.33 4.82
N GLU A 6 -3.78 -0.19 6.01
CA GLU A 6 -2.55 0.12 6.74
C GLU A 6 -1.38 -0.68 6.14
N VAL A 7 -0.43 0.04 5.55
CA VAL A 7 0.72 -0.56 4.87
C VAL A 7 2.01 -0.49 5.68
N GLY A 8 1.99 0.11 6.87
CA GLY A 8 3.15 0.25 7.75
C GLY A 8 3.90 -1.06 8.02
N PRO A 9 3.24 -2.17 8.39
CA PRO A 9 3.93 -3.44 8.67
C PRO A 9 4.72 -4.01 7.48
N ARG A 10 4.31 -3.68 6.25
CA ARG A 10 5.00 -4.10 5.02
C ARG A 10 5.76 -2.94 4.41
N ASP A 11 5.06 -2.04 3.72
CA ASP A 11 5.65 -0.95 2.95
C ASP A 11 6.43 0.02 3.84
N GLY A 12 5.88 0.34 5.01
CA GLY A 12 6.52 1.24 5.97
C GLY A 12 7.85 0.69 6.48
N LEU A 13 7.86 -0.56 6.95
CA LEU A 13 9.05 -1.21 7.50
C LEU A 13 10.09 -1.61 6.45
N GLN A 14 9.69 -1.77 5.17
CA GLN A 14 10.57 -2.34 4.13
C GLN A 14 11.87 -1.56 3.93
N ASN A 15 11.80 -0.24 4.08
CA ASN A 15 12.93 0.65 3.88
C ASN A 15 13.53 1.18 5.21
N GLU A 16 13.09 0.65 6.35
CA GLU A 16 13.64 1.04 7.64
C GLU A 16 15.05 0.47 7.83
N LYS A 17 15.91 1.29 8.46
CA LYS A 17 17.28 0.88 8.79
C LYS A 17 17.31 -0.17 9.88
N LYS A 18 16.41 -0.05 10.85
CA LYS A 18 16.33 -0.99 11.97
C LYS A 18 15.50 -2.20 11.54
N HIS A 19 16.12 -3.38 11.64
CA HIS A 19 15.45 -4.63 11.33
C HIS A 19 14.66 -5.08 12.56
N LEU A 20 13.35 -5.20 12.41
CA LEU A 20 12.47 -5.70 13.47
C LEU A 20 12.35 -7.22 13.40
N THR A 21 12.34 -7.87 14.56
CA THR A 21 12.14 -9.32 14.65
C THR A 21 10.73 -9.71 14.15
N PRO A 22 10.48 -10.97 13.77
CA PRO A 22 9.14 -11.42 13.44
C PRO A 22 8.11 -11.11 14.53
N LEU A 23 8.45 -11.32 15.81
CA LEU A 23 7.59 -11.00 16.95
C LEU A 23 7.27 -9.50 17.05
N GLN A 24 8.25 -8.63 16.80
CA GLN A 24 8.03 -7.18 16.82
C GLN A 24 7.11 -6.72 15.67
N ARG A 25 7.27 -7.31 14.47
CA ARG A 25 6.36 -7.03 13.35
C ARG A 25 4.95 -7.54 13.61
N ALA A 26 4.80 -8.73 14.20
CA ALA A 26 3.51 -9.26 14.61
C ALA A 26 2.86 -8.38 15.70
N ALA A 27 3.65 -7.88 16.66
CA ALA A 27 3.16 -6.96 17.69
C ALA A 27 2.65 -5.64 17.08
N LEU A 28 3.28 -5.12 16.04
CA LEU A 28 2.79 -3.96 15.30
C LEU A 28 1.42 -4.25 14.68
N ILE A 29 1.28 -5.37 13.95
CA ILE A 29 0.02 -5.78 13.32
C ILE A 29 -1.08 -5.94 14.37
N ASN A 30 -0.80 -6.60 15.49
CA ASN A 30 -1.77 -6.80 16.57
C ASN A 30 -2.24 -5.46 17.18
N ARG A 31 -1.33 -4.50 17.38
CA ARG A 31 -1.69 -3.15 17.85
C ARG A 31 -2.60 -2.40 16.88
N LEU A 32 -2.33 -2.53 15.57
CA LEU A 32 -3.16 -1.92 14.53
C LEU A 32 -4.57 -2.55 14.49
N ILE A 33 -4.65 -3.88 14.63
CA ILE A 33 -5.92 -4.60 14.81
C ILE A 33 -6.67 -4.10 16.05
N ASP A 34 -5.96 -3.91 17.17
CA ASP A 34 -6.52 -3.43 18.43
C ASP A 34 -7.00 -1.96 18.35
N ALA A 35 -6.40 -1.17 17.47
CA ALA A 35 -6.83 0.18 17.12
C ALA A 35 -8.03 0.20 16.17
N GLY A 36 -8.48 -0.95 15.65
CA GLY A 36 -9.67 -1.05 14.81
C GLY A 36 -9.40 -1.07 13.31
N VAL A 37 -8.13 -1.14 12.88
CA VAL A 37 -7.79 -1.26 11.45
C VAL A 37 -8.33 -2.57 10.89
N LYS A 38 -9.06 -2.49 9.76
CA LYS A 38 -9.74 -3.63 9.14
C LYS A 38 -9.00 -4.24 7.96
N LYS A 39 -8.09 -3.50 7.31
CA LYS A 39 -7.25 -4.02 6.23
C LYS A 39 -5.80 -3.66 6.52
N ILE A 40 -4.94 -4.68 6.59
CA ILE A 40 -3.53 -4.51 6.91
C ILE A 40 -2.72 -5.27 5.88
N GLU A 41 -1.80 -4.58 5.21
CA GLU A 41 -0.77 -5.24 4.44
C GLU A 41 0.35 -5.69 5.40
N ALA A 42 0.24 -6.95 5.83
CA ALA A 42 0.94 -7.47 6.98
C ALA A 42 2.39 -7.88 6.67
N VAL A 43 2.61 -8.48 5.50
CA VAL A 43 3.87 -9.16 5.17
C VAL A 43 4.20 -9.09 3.68
N SER A 44 5.42 -9.50 3.31
CA SER A 44 5.87 -9.58 1.92
C SER A 44 6.64 -10.88 1.67
N PHE A 45 6.36 -11.54 0.53
CA PHE A 45 7.02 -12.77 0.09
C PHE A 45 8.15 -12.48 -0.92
N VAL A 46 8.88 -11.40 -0.66
CA VAL A 46 10.09 -11.04 -1.41
C VAL A 46 11.27 -11.90 -1.01
N ASN A 47 12.34 -11.83 -1.79
CA ASN A 47 13.59 -12.52 -1.47
C ASN A 47 14.23 -11.88 -0.23
N PRO A 48 14.35 -12.60 0.91
CA PRO A 48 14.90 -12.05 2.15
C PRO A 48 16.38 -11.67 2.04
N LYS A 49 17.11 -12.19 1.03
CA LYS A 49 18.48 -11.75 0.75
C LYS A 49 18.55 -10.35 0.13
N VAL A 50 17.47 -9.92 -0.53
CA VAL A 50 17.35 -8.61 -1.18
C VAL A 50 16.67 -7.62 -0.23
N VAL A 51 15.66 -8.08 0.50
CA VAL A 51 14.86 -7.27 1.43
C VAL A 51 14.82 -7.97 2.80
N PRO A 52 15.90 -7.87 3.59
CA PRO A 52 16.00 -8.56 4.89
C PRO A 52 14.95 -8.10 5.90
N GLN A 53 14.45 -6.86 5.80
CA GLN A 53 13.37 -6.33 6.63
C GLN A 53 12.08 -7.17 6.53
N MET A 54 11.90 -7.85 5.41
CA MET A 54 10.74 -8.68 5.10
C MET A 54 11.02 -10.19 5.23
N SER A 55 12.06 -10.57 5.98
CA SER A 55 12.33 -12.00 6.23
C SER A 55 11.19 -12.69 6.97
N GLU A 56 11.11 -14.01 6.86
CA GLU A 56 10.24 -14.87 7.70
C GLU A 56 8.77 -14.39 7.81
N PRO A 57 8.09 -14.08 6.69
CA PRO A 57 6.70 -13.61 6.72
C PRO A 57 5.76 -14.65 7.35
N GLU A 58 6.03 -15.95 7.17
CA GLU A 58 5.26 -17.02 7.79
C GLU A 58 5.35 -17.00 9.32
N GLU A 59 6.53 -16.68 9.88
CA GLU A 59 6.69 -16.54 11.34
C GLU A 59 5.94 -15.34 11.88
N VAL A 60 5.95 -14.21 11.15
CA VAL A 60 5.15 -13.04 11.54
C VAL A 60 3.67 -13.42 11.64
N LEU A 61 3.13 -14.06 10.61
CA LEU A 61 1.72 -14.45 10.57
C LEU A 61 1.32 -15.41 11.69
N ARG A 62 2.22 -16.34 12.09
CA ARG A 62 1.96 -17.25 13.23
C ARG A 62 1.69 -16.54 14.56
N HIS A 63 2.22 -15.32 14.74
CA HIS A 63 2.05 -14.53 15.96
C HIS A 63 1.00 -13.41 15.82
N VAL A 64 0.30 -13.32 14.68
CA VAL A 64 -0.80 -12.38 14.51
C VAL A 64 -2.07 -12.94 15.15
N HIS A 65 -2.66 -12.16 16.06
CA HIS A 65 -3.92 -12.47 16.71
C HIS A 65 -5.07 -12.09 15.77
N ARG A 66 -5.46 -13.03 14.91
CA ARG A 66 -6.54 -12.81 13.95
C ARG A 66 -7.84 -12.43 14.65
N ARG A 67 -8.55 -11.48 14.05
CA ARG A 67 -9.90 -11.06 14.47
C ARG A 67 -10.86 -11.16 13.29
N GLU A 68 -12.10 -11.50 13.61
CA GLU A 68 -13.16 -11.53 12.61
C GLU A 68 -13.34 -10.17 11.95
N GLY A 69 -13.51 -10.17 10.63
CA GLY A 69 -13.64 -8.97 9.81
C GLY A 69 -12.35 -8.18 9.59
N VAL A 70 -11.17 -8.70 9.99
CA VAL A 70 -9.86 -8.13 9.62
C VAL A 70 -9.31 -8.90 8.42
N ILE A 71 -8.94 -8.15 7.38
CA ILE A 71 -8.30 -8.62 6.16
C ILE A 71 -6.79 -8.44 6.30
N LEU A 72 -6.05 -9.53 6.23
CA LEU A 72 -4.60 -9.54 6.13
C LEU A 72 -4.18 -9.74 4.68
N ALA A 73 -3.42 -8.78 4.17
CA ALA A 73 -2.85 -8.82 2.84
C ALA A 73 -1.35 -9.10 2.87
N GLY A 74 -0.84 -9.78 1.83
CA GLY A 74 0.59 -10.01 1.65
C GLY A 74 1.06 -9.56 0.26
N LEU A 75 2.21 -8.89 0.21
CA LEU A 75 2.84 -8.49 -1.05
C LEU A 75 3.51 -9.69 -1.73
N VAL A 76 3.27 -9.86 -3.03
CA VAL A 76 3.89 -10.89 -3.87
C VAL A 76 4.47 -10.28 -5.14
N LEU A 77 5.77 -10.50 -5.38
CA LEU A 77 6.50 -9.97 -6.54
C LEU A 77 7.00 -11.05 -7.52
N SER A 78 6.73 -12.33 -7.26
CA SER A 78 7.21 -13.42 -8.11
C SER A 78 6.37 -14.68 -7.95
N PRO A 79 6.35 -15.58 -8.94
CA PRO A 79 5.64 -16.86 -8.84
C PRO A 79 6.07 -17.71 -7.64
N LYS A 80 7.38 -17.74 -7.33
CA LYS A 80 7.89 -18.46 -6.14
C LYS A 80 7.42 -17.82 -4.83
N GLY A 81 7.30 -16.49 -4.80
CA GLY A 81 6.70 -15.78 -3.67
C GLY A 81 5.22 -16.14 -3.52
N LEU A 82 4.51 -16.25 -4.65
CA LEU A 82 3.09 -16.61 -4.68
C LEU A 82 2.85 -18.03 -4.13
N GLU A 83 3.65 -19.01 -4.52
CA GLU A 83 3.57 -20.39 -4.01
C GLU A 83 3.62 -20.43 -2.47
N ARG A 84 4.55 -19.67 -1.88
CA ARG A 84 4.67 -19.54 -0.41
C ARG A 84 3.47 -18.83 0.19
N ALA A 85 3.04 -17.73 -0.44
CA ALA A 85 1.94 -16.92 0.05
C ALA A 85 0.61 -17.70 0.07
N LEU A 86 0.35 -18.53 -0.95
CA LEU A 86 -0.82 -19.39 -1.04
C LEU A 86 -0.86 -20.49 0.03
N ALA A 87 0.28 -20.86 0.61
CA ALA A 87 0.35 -21.80 1.73
C ALA A 87 0.05 -21.15 3.09
N THR A 88 -0.25 -19.84 3.12
CA THR A 88 -0.63 -19.10 4.32
C THR A 88 -2.13 -18.84 4.40
N ASP A 89 -2.58 -18.32 5.53
CA ASP A 89 -3.96 -17.96 5.80
C ASP A 89 -4.31 -16.51 5.39
N LEU A 90 -3.45 -15.85 4.61
CA LEU A 90 -3.74 -14.52 4.07
C LEU A 90 -5.05 -14.49 3.26
N ASP A 91 -5.75 -13.36 3.37
CA ASP A 91 -7.04 -13.17 2.72
C ASP A 91 -6.89 -12.65 1.29
N VAL A 92 -5.92 -11.75 1.09
CA VAL A 92 -5.73 -11.00 -0.16
C VAL A 92 -4.24 -10.91 -0.51
N PHE A 93 -3.91 -11.02 -1.79
CA PHE A 93 -2.54 -10.78 -2.26
C PHE A 93 -2.43 -9.44 -3.00
N HIS A 94 -1.44 -8.64 -2.64
CA HIS A 94 -1.11 -7.43 -3.38
C HIS A 94 -0.02 -7.75 -4.41
N LEU A 95 -0.33 -7.50 -5.69
CA LEU A 95 0.57 -7.70 -6.83
C LEU A 95 0.95 -6.34 -7.37
N THR A 96 2.23 -5.99 -7.34
CA THR A 96 2.67 -4.62 -7.67
C THR A 96 3.66 -4.57 -8.83
N MET A 97 3.57 -3.49 -9.60
CA MET A 97 4.56 -3.09 -10.59
C MET A 97 4.58 -1.57 -10.73
N ALA A 98 5.67 -1.02 -11.29
CA ALA A 98 5.67 0.34 -11.76
C ALA A 98 5.23 0.40 -13.23
N VAL A 99 4.39 1.39 -13.55
CA VAL A 99 3.88 1.61 -14.91
C VAL A 99 4.95 2.15 -15.88
N SER A 100 5.89 2.96 -15.37
CA SER A 100 7.02 3.48 -16.16
C SER A 100 8.14 2.44 -16.34
N ASP A 101 8.67 2.31 -17.56
CA ASP A 101 9.65 1.26 -17.90
C ASP A 101 10.98 1.46 -17.17
N THR A 102 11.48 2.69 -17.09
CA THR A 102 12.75 3.02 -16.44
C THR A 102 12.72 2.73 -14.95
N PHE A 103 11.62 3.08 -14.26
CA PHE A 103 11.47 2.78 -12.85
C PHE A 103 11.35 1.26 -12.63
N ASN A 104 10.51 0.60 -13.43
CA ASN A 104 10.29 -0.84 -13.29
C ASN A 104 11.56 -1.64 -13.60
N GLN A 105 12.36 -1.20 -14.57
CA GLN A 105 13.65 -1.82 -14.89
C GLN A 105 14.64 -1.65 -13.73
N ARG A 106 14.68 -0.50 -13.05
CA ARG A 106 15.56 -0.29 -11.89
C ARG A 106 15.11 -1.08 -10.67
N ASN A 107 13.79 -1.21 -10.47
CA ASN A 107 13.23 -1.87 -9.29
C ASN A 107 13.14 -3.41 -9.44
N ALA A 108 12.70 -3.89 -10.60
CA ALA A 108 12.38 -5.29 -10.86
C ALA A 108 13.21 -5.91 -12.00
N ARG A 109 14.14 -5.16 -12.61
CA ARG A 109 15.01 -5.60 -13.73
C ARG A 109 14.24 -6.07 -14.97
N ARG A 110 13.04 -5.52 -15.18
CA ARG A 110 12.13 -5.86 -16.28
C ARG A 110 11.36 -4.62 -16.75
N THR A 111 10.89 -4.64 -18.00
CA THR A 111 9.96 -3.62 -18.49
C THR A 111 8.60 -3.76 -17.78
N ALA A 112 7.80 -2.69 -17.81
CA ALA A 112 6.45 -2.71 -17.27
C ALA A 112 5.60 -3.81 -17.93
N GLU A 113 5.72 -3.97 -19.26
CA GLU A 113 5.00 -5.00 -20.01
C GLU A 113 5.38 -6.43 -19.59
N GLN A 114 6.67 -6.68 -19.36
CA GLN A 114 7.15 -7.98 -18.87
C GLN A 114 6.62 -8.28 -17.46
N SER A 115 6.64 -7.28 -16.57
CA SER A 115 6.03 -7.40 -15.24
C SER A 115 4.52 -7.63 -15.32
N ALA A 116 3.83 -6.96 -16.24
CA ALA A 116 2.40 -7.12 -16.41
C ALA A 116 2.02 -8.54 -16.86
N ALA A 117 2.77 -9.14 -17.79
CA ALA A 117 2.54 -10.52 -18.20
C ALA A 117 2.71 -11.53 -17.04
N GLU A 118 3.72 -11.33 -16.18
CA GLU A 118 3.95 -12.18 -15.00
C GLU A 118 2.84 -11.99 -13.96
N ILE A 119 2.43 -10.74 -13.70
CA ILE A 119 1.33 -10.42 -12.79
C ILE A 119 0.02 -11.02 -13.28
N GLU A 120 -0.29 -10.91 -14.57
CA GLU A 120 -1.50 -11.49 -15.16
C GLU A 120 -1.59 -13.01 -14.96
N ALA A 121 -0.45 -13.71 -15.10
CA ALA A 121 -0.37 -15.13 -14.79
C ALA A 121 -0.56 -15.41 -13.30
N MET A 122 0.04 -14.60 -12.41
CA MET A 122 -0.14 -14.72 -10.97
C MET A 122 -1.59 -14.48 -10.53
N ILE A 123 -2.28 -13.49 -11.10
CA ILE A 123 -3.71 -13.21 -10.83
C ILE A 123 -4.53 -14.46 -11.13
N ARG A 124 -4.33 -15.08 -12.31
CA ARG A 124 -5.04 -16.32 -12.67
C ARG A 124 -4.78 -17.45 -11.68
N THR A 125 -3.53 -17.61 -11.24
CA THR A 125 -3.18 -18.61 -10.22
C THR A 125 -3.86 -18.34 -8.88
N VAL A 126 -3.88 -17.08 -8.42
CA VAL A 126 -4.58 -16.67 -7.19
C VAL A 126 -6.07 -17.01 -7.28
N ARG A 127 -6.72 -16.67 -8.41
CA ARG A 127 -8.14 -16.94 -8.63
C ARG A 127 -8.45 -18.43 -8.72
N ALA A 128 -7.59 -19.21 -9.37
CA ALA A 128 -7.73 -20.68 -9.43
C ALA A 128 -7.61 -21.32 -8.03
N ALA A 129 -6.86 -20.70 -7.11
CA ALA A 129 -6.78 -21.12 -5.71
C ALA A 129 -7.95 -20.60 -4.84
N GLY A 130 -8.93 -19.92 -5.42
CA GLY A 130 -10.09 -19.38 -4.69
C GLY A 130 -9.76 -18.22 -3.76
N LYS A 131 -8.61 -17.57 -3.95
CA LYS A 131 -8.15 -16.41 -3.16
C LYS A 131 -8.36 -15.11 -3.93
N ASP A 132 -8.23 -13.98 -3.24
CA ASP A 132 -8.41 -12.67 -3.82
C ASP A 132 -7.09 -11.91 -4.02
N CYS A 133 -7.06 -10.96 -4.95
CA CYS A 133 -5.89 -10.11 -5.18
C CYS A 133 -6.22 -8.71 -5.68
N VAL A 134 -5.31 -7.79 -5.34
CA VAL A 134 -5.36 -6.38 -5.72
C VAL A 134 -4.11 -6.06 -6.52
N ALA A 135 -4.28 -5.38 -7.65
CA ALA A 135 -3.17 -4.84 -8.42
C ALA A 135 -2.77 -3.46 -7.86
N VAL A 136 -1.48 -3.25 -7.57
CA VAL A 136 -0.94 -1.97 -7.10
C VAL A 136 -0.04 -1.37 -8.17
N LEU A 137 -0.47 -0.28 -8.79
CA LEU A 137 0.22 0.37 -9.90
C LEU A 137 1.05 1.56 -9.40
N GLY A 138 2.36 1.34 -9.25
CA GLY A 138 3.33 2.38 -8.95
C GLY A 138 3.55 3.34 -10.11
N THR A 139 4.07 4.53 -9.82
CA THR A 139 4.31 5.62 -10.78
C THR A 139 3.06 6.08 -11.54
N SER A 140 1.86 5.82 -11.01
CA SER A 140 0.59 6.14 -11.67
C SER A 140 0.37 7.64 -11.87
N PHE A 141 1.00 8.48 -11.05
CA PHE A 141 0.87 9.93 -11.10
C PHE A 141 2.14 10.63 -11.61
N GLY A 142 3.14 9.86 -12.03
CA GLY A 142 4.43 10.37 -12.47
C GLY A 142 5.57 9.44 -12.11
N CYS A 143 6.67 9.59 -12.84
CA CYS A 143 7.90 8.86 -12.66
C CYS A 143 9.07 9.83 -12.41
N PRO A 144 9.94 9.58 -11.42
CA PRO A 144 11.10 10.43 -11.17
C PRO A 144 12.13 10.41 -12.31
N PHE A 145 12.04 9.45 -13.23
CA PHE A 145 12.97 9.28 -14.35
C PHE A 145 12.37 9.70 -15.69
N GLU A 146 11.09 9.44 -15.91
CA GLU A 146 10.41 9.71 -17.19
C GLU A 146 9.51 10.97 -17.13
N GLY A 147 9.28 11.52 -15.94
CA GLY A 147 8.40 12.66 -15.74
C GLY A 147 6.93 12.23 -15.80
N ALA A 148 6.17 12.77 -16.75
CA ALA A 148 4.76 12.49 -16.88
C ALA A 148 4.52 11.05 -17.36
N VAL A 149 3.65 10.32 -16.66
CA VAL A 149 3.17 9.00 -17.09
C VAL A 149 1.76 9.19 -17.68
N PRO A 150 1.53 8.81 -18.96
CA PRO A 150 0.21 8.97 -19.58
C PRO A 150 -0.87 8.17 -18.85
N PRO A 151 -2.04 8.75 -18.52
CA PRO A 151 -3.12 8.05 -17.85
C PRO A 151 -3.60 6.81 -18.62
N GLU A 152 -3.61 6.86 -19.95
CA GLU A 152 -4.03 5.75 -20.81
C GLU A 152 -3.17 4.50 -20.57
N ARG A 153 -1.88 4.69 -20.27
CA ARG A 153 -0.98 3.58 -19.94
C ARG A 153 -1.32 2.95 -18.59
N VAL A 154 -1.61 3.77 -17.58
CA VAL A 154 -2.01 3.31 -16.24
C VAL A 154 -3.32 2.52 -16.34
N LEU A 155 -4.31 3.09 -17.04
CA LEU A 155 -5.63 2.50 -17.22
C LEU A 155 -5.59 1.21 -18.05
N GLY A 156 -4.73 1.14 -19.06
CA GLY A 156 -4.52 -0.09 -19.84
C GLY A 156 -4.03 -1.27 -18.98
N PHE A 157 -3.10 -1.03 -18.05
CA PHE A 157 -2.68 -2.08 -17.10
C PHE A 157 -3.77 -2.40 -16.07
N ALA A 158 -4.48 -1.39 -15.56
CA ALA A 158 -5.60 -1.60 -14.64
C ALA A 158 -6.69 -2.49 -15.27
N GLU A 159 -7.12 -2.16 -16.48
CA GLU A 159 -8.13 -2.92 -17.23
C GLU A 159 -7.67 -4.35 -17.48
N ARG A 160 -6.41 -4.53 -17.88
CA ARG A 160 -5.81 -5.85 -18.08
C ARG A 160 -5.85 -6.72 -16.82
N PHE A 161 -5.53 -6.16 -15.66
CA PHE A 161 -5.53 -6.91 -14.39
C PHE A 161 -6.92 -7.20 -13.85
N VAL A 162 -7.87 -6.27 -14.04
CA VAL A 162 -9.28 -6.52 -13.73
C VAL A 162 -9.84 -7.65 -14.61
N LYS A 163 -9.56 -7.64 -15.92
CA LYS A 163 -9.94 -8.73 -16.84
C LYS A 163 -9.31 -10.07 -16.45
N ALA A 164 -8.10 -10.06 -15.89
CA ALA A 164 -7.44 -11.27 -15.40
C ALA A 164 -8.04 -11.80 -14.09
N GLY A 165 -8.75 -10.96 -13.33
CA GLY A 165 -9.50 -11.34 -12.14
C GLY A 165 -9.15 -10.60 -10.85
N CYS A 166 -8.41 -9.49 -10.89
CA CYS A 166 -8.25 -8.64 -9.70
C CYS A 166 -9.60 -8.06 -9.25
N SER A 167 -9.86 -8.06 -7.94
CA SER A 167 -11.06 -7.46 -7.35
C SER A 167 -10.96 -5.94 -7.20
N ALA A 168 -9.74 -5.42 -7.11
CA ALA A 168 -9.48 -4.00 -6.98
C ALA A 168 -8.16 -3.59 -7.65
N VAL A 169 -8.02 -2.30 -7.90
CA VAL A 169 -6.79 -1.65 -8.35
C VAL A 169 -6.44 -0.51 -7.40
N THR A 170 -5.20 -0.44 -6.94
CA THR A 170 -4.66 0.71 -6.20
C THR A 170 -3.72 1.50 -7.10
N LEU A 171 -4.00 2.79 -7.28
CA LEU A 171 -3.10 3.69 -8.02
C LEU A 171 -2.16 4.39 -7.02
N ALA A 172 -0.86 4.23 -7.22
CA ALA A 172 0.16 4.71 -6.28
C ALA A 172 1.01 5.85 -6.85
N ASP A 173 1.11 6.93 -6.08
CA ASP A 173 2.06 8.02 -6.24
C ASP A 173 3.38 7.70 -5.51
N THR A 174 4.16 6.81 -6.11
CA THR A 174 5.39 6.24 -5.53
C THR A 174 6.44 7.27 -5.12
N THR A 175 6.40 8.48 -5.66
CA THR A 175 7.42 9.50 -5.37
C THR A 175 6.83 10.83 -4.90
N GLY A 176 5.53 10.89 -4.60
CA GLY A 176 4.85 12.09 -4.11
C GLY A 176 4.78 13.21 -5.15
N MET A 177 4.60 12.88 -6.43
CA MET A 177 4.54 13.83 -7.56
C MET A 177 3.12 14.30 -7.87
N ALA A 178 2.10 13.61 -7.36
CA ALA A 178 0.72 13.92 -7.65
C ALA A 178 0.30 15.28 -7.08
N HIS A 179 -0.68 15.90 -7.73
CA HIS A 179 -1.38 17.07 -7.22
C HIS A 179 -2.90 16.89 -7.29
N PRO A 180 -3.69 17.63 -6.49
CA PRO A 180 -5.13 17.38 -6.33
C PRO A 180 -5.93 17.30 -7.63
N ARG A 181 -5.68 18.23 -8.57
CA ARG A 181 -6.36 18.24 -9.88
C ARG A 181 -6.07 16.98 -10.72
N GLN A 182 -4.83 16.48 -10.70
CA GLN A 182 -4.46 15.26 -11.42
C GLN A 182 -5.15 14.04 -10.80
N VAL A 183 -5.23 13.98 -9.47
CA VAL A 183 -5.95 12.91 -8.75
C VAL A 183 -7.41 12.85 -9.19
N GLN A 184 -8.12 13.99 -9.14
CA GLN A 184 -9.52 14.05 -9.57
C GLN A 184 -9.72 13.65 -11.04
N GLN A 185 -8.79 14.03 -11.92
CA GLN A 185 -8.85 13.64 -13.34
C GLN A 185 -8.63 12.14 -13.52
N MET A 186 -7.60 11.57 -12.88
CA MET A 186 -7.29 10.15 -12.95
C MET A 186 -8.45 9.30 -12.41
N VAL A 187 -9.07 9.70 -11.30
CA VAL A 187 -10.23 8.98 -10.74
C VAL A 187 -11.39 8.96 -11.74
N ARG A 188 -11.73 10.11 -12.35
CA ARG A 188 -12.79 10.16 -13.38
C ARG A 188 -12.47 9.25 -14.57
N GLN A 189 -11.25 9.34 -15.10
CA GLN A 189 -10.84 8.50 -16.23
C GLN A 189 -10.83 7.01 -15.88
N PHE A 190 -10.49 6.65 -14.63
CA PHE A 190 -10.60 5.27 -14.14
C PHE A 190 -12.05 4.79 -14.14
N ARG A 191 -12.98 5.60 -13.63
CA ARG A 191 -14.42 5.27 -13.65
C ARG A 191 -14.96 5.17 -15.07
N ASP A 192 -14.58 6.08 -15.96
CA ASP A 192 -15.00 6.05 -17.36
C ASP A 192 -14.51 4.77 -18.07
N ALA A 193 -13.31 4.30 -17.76
CA ALA A 193 -12.69 3.15 -18.43
C ALA A 193 -13.06 1.78 -17.82
N LEU A 194 -13.22 1.69 -16.49
CA LEU A 194 -13.42 0.42 -15.78
C LEU A 194 -14.80 0.28 -15.10
N GLY A 195 -15.57 1.36 -15.03
CA GLY A 195 -16.86 1.41 -14.35
C GLY A 195 -16.77 1.68 -12.84
N ASP A 196 -17.94 1.89 -12.23
CA ASP A 196 -18.06 2.20 -10.80
C ASP A 196 -17.92 0.97 -9.90
N ASP A 197 -18.21 -0.22 -10.44
CA ASP A 197 -18.17 -1.49 -9.68
C ASP A 197 -16.75 -1.97 -9.37
N VAL A 198 -15.75 -1.51 -10.14
CA VAL A 198 -14.36 -1.86 -9.87
C VAL A 198 -13.85 -1.05 -8.68
N ALA A 199 -13.40 -1.73 -7.63
CA ALA A 199 -12.87 -1.06 -6.45
C ALA A 199 -11.55 -0.33 -6.77
N LEU A 200 -11.51 0.97 -6.48
CA LEU A 200 -10.35 1.84 -6.65
C LEU A 200 -9.77 2.23 -5.30
N GLY A 201 -8.50 1.87 -5.09
CA GLY A 201 -7.66 2.36 -3.99
C GLY A 201 -6.72 3.47 -4.45
N LEU A 202 -6.35 4.36 -3.52
CA LEU A 202 -5.34 5.39 -3.76
C LEU A 202 -4.24 5.31 -2.70
N HIS A 203 -3.00 5.39 -3.17
CA HIS A 203 -1.81 5.34 -2.32
C HIS A 203 -0.94 6.56 -2.61
N PHE A 204 -0.74 7.42 -1.61
CA PHE A 204 0.02 8.66 -1.77
C PHE A 204 1.23 8.70 -0.85
N HIS A 205 2.36 9.10 -1.40
CA HIS A 205 3.51 9.52 -0.60
C HIS A 205 3.42 11.01 -0.27
N ASN A 206 3.89 11.40 0.91
CA ASN A 206 3.89 12.78 1.37
C ASN A 206 5.20 13.53 1.08
N THR A 207 6.04 13.00 0.18
CA THR A 207 7.36 13.53 -0.19
C THR A 207 7.39 15.04 -0.49
N ARG A 208 6.33 15.58 -1.10
CA ARG A 208 6.19 17.01 -1.46
C ARG A 208 5.17 17.76 -0.61
N GLY A 209 4.71 17.17 0.50
CA GLY A 209 3.71 17.77 1.38
C GLY A 209 2.28 17.80 0.80
N LEU A 210 2.03 17.06 -0.29
CA LEU A 210 0.73 17.01 -0.96
C LEU A 210 -0.08 15.75 -0.63
N GLY A 211 0.42 14.86 0.23
CA GLY A 211 -0.18 13.54 0.47
C GLY A 211 -1.65 13.62 0.94
N LEU A 212 -1.93 14.35 2.03
CA LEU A 212 -3.30 14.51 2.53
C LEU A 212 -4.19 15.33 1.59
N ALA A 213 -3.63 16.33 0.89
CA ALA A 213 -4.38 17.09 -0.10
C ALA A 213 -4.82 16.19 -1.28
N ASN A 214 -3.98 15.24 -1.68
CA ASN A 214 -4.29 14.24 -2.70
C ASN A 214 -5.29 13.18 -2.21
N VAL A 215 -5.19 12.75 -0.94
CA VAL A 215 -6.22 11.91 -0.30
C VAL A 215 -7.58 12.61 -0.35
N PHE A 216 -7.65 13.86 0.10
CA PHE A 216 -8.87 14.65 0.07
C PHE A 216 -9.41 14.83 -1.36
N ALA A 217 -8.54 15.09 -2.33
CA ALA A 217 -8.94 15.18 -3.74
C ALA A 217 -9.54 13.88 -4.29
N GLY A 218 -9.00 12.72 -3.88
CA GLY A 218 -9.56 11.42 -4.21
C GLY A 218 -10.90 11.17 -3.53
N TYR A 219 -11.03 11.59 -2.26
CA TYR A 219 -12.28 11.50 -1.50
C TYR A 219 -13.41 12.31 -2.15
N GLU A 220 -13.14 13.55 -2.54
CA GLU A 220 -14.06 14.42 -3.28
C GLU A 220 -14.45 13.83 -4.64
N ALA A 221 -13.56 13.05 -5.25
CA ALA A 221 -13.83 12.32 -6.49
C ALA A 221 -14.55 10.97 -6.27
N GLY A 222 -14.96 10.64 -5.04
CA GLY A 222 -15.74 9.45 -4.73
C GLY A 222 -14.92 8.23 -4.27
N VAL A 223 -13.59 8.33 -4.15
CA VAL A 223 -12.78 7.22 -3.62
C VAL A 223 -13.00 7.07 -2.12
N ARG A 224 -13.04 5.82 -1.65
CA ARG A 224 -13.22 5.47 -0.23
C ARG A 224 -12.15 4.52 0.31
N ILE A 225 -11.21 4.06 -0.52
CA ILE A 225 -10.13 3.16 -0.12
C ILE A 225 -8.81 3.92 -0.24
N PHE A 226 -8.10 4.08 0.87
CA PHE A 226 -6.82 4.79 0.92
C PHE A 226 -5.78 3.96 1.65
N ASP A 227 -4.58 3.90 1.08
CA ASP A 227 -3.42 3.36 1.76
C ASP A 227 -2.77 4.45 2.62
N ALA A 228 -2.36 4.09 3.83
CA ALA A 228 -1.56 4.94 4.69
C ALA A 228 -0.66 4.09 5.59
N SER A 229 0.35 4.73 6.17
CA SER A 229 1.34 4.07 7.00
C SER A 229 1.41 4.72 8.38
N VAL A 230 1.32 3.92 9.43
CA VAL A 230 1.42 4.39 10.82
C VAL A 230 2.74 5.14 11.04
N GLY A 231 2.66 6.33 11.65
CA GLY A 231 3.81 7.21 11.85
C GLY A 231 4.40 7.80 10.56
N GLY A 232 3.74 7.62 9.40
CA GLY A 232 4.30 7.97 8.10
C GLY A 232 5.50 7.10 7.72
N THR A 233 5.64 5.90 8.32
CA THR A 233 6.79 5.04 8.04
C THR A 233 6.85 4.63 6.57
N GLY A 234 8.06 4.35 6.11
CA GLY A 234 8.35 4.11 4.71
C GLY A 234 9.17 5.24 4.10
N GLY A 235 9.29 5.20 2.79
CA GLY A 235 10.25 6.00 2.07
C GLY A 235 10.51 5.40 0.71
N CYS A 236 11.15 6.18 -0.17
CA CYS A 236 11.61 5.68 -1.44
C CYS A 236 13.13 5.47 -1.36
N PRO A 237 13.68 4.29 -1.66
CA PRO A 237 15.13 4.07 -1.67
C PRO A 237 15.84 5.00 -2.66
N PHE A 238 15.11 5.48 -3.68
CA PHE A 238 15.61 6.43 -4.68
C PHE A 238 15.45 7.90 -4.26
N ALA A 239 14.80 8.20 -3.14
CA ALA A 239 14.64 9.54 -2.59
C ALA A 239 14.91 9.52 -1.07
N PRO A 240 16.19 9.46 -0.63
CA PRO A 240 16.57 9.23 0.77
C PRO A 240 16.15 10.33 1.76
N LYS A 241 15.65 11.48 1.27
CA LYS A 241 15.11 12.57 2.07
C LYS A 241 13.58 12.70 1.99
N ALA A 242 12.90 11.78 1.30
CA ALA A 242 11.46 11.82 1.10
C ALA A 242 10.70 11.35 2.35
N VAL A 243 9.66 12.10 2.71
CA VAL A 243 8.75 11.91 3.87
C VAL A 243 7.78 10.71 3.68
N GLY A 244 8.21 9.67 2.96
CA GLY A 244 7.51 8.39 2.82
C GLY A 244 6.01 8.47 2.50
N ASN A 245 5.26 7.61 3.19
CA ASN A 245 3.82 7.44 3.05
C ASN A 245 3.03 8.55 3.76
N VAL A 246 1.76 8.74 3.39
CA VAL A 246 0.82 9.50 4.23
C VAL A 246 0.68 8.81 5.59
N CYS A 247 0.77 9.59 6.66
CA CYS A 247 0.62 9.10 8.03
C CYS A 247 -0.84 8.69 8.29
N THR A 248 -1.04 7.47 8.81
CA THR A 248 -2.39 6.94 9.06
C THR A 248 -3.14 7.79 10.07
N GLU A 249 -2.50 8.17 11.17
CA GLU A 249 -3.10 8.98 12.23
C GLU A 249 -3.51 10.38 11.76
N ASP A 250 -2.70 11.02 10.91
CA ASP A 250 -3.02 12.35 10.35
C ASP A 250 -4.22 12.25 9.39
N MET A 251 -4.28 11.17 8.60
CA MET A 251 -5.39 10.91 7.67
C MET A 251 -6.69 10.57 8.42
N VAL A 252 -6.62 9.72 9.44
CA VAL A 252 -7.77 9.36 10.28
C VAL A 252 -8.30 10.59 11.01
N HIS A 253 -7.41 11.41 11.58
CA HIS A 253 -7.79 12.68 12.19
C HIS A 253 -8.53 13.60 11.21
N MET A 254 -7.99 13.78 10.00
CA MET A 254 -8.63 14.59 8.95
C MET A 254 -10.06 14.11 8.67
N PHE A 255 -10.25 12.81 8.42
CA PHE A 255 -11.58 12.27 8.12
C PHE A 255 -12.53 12.36 9.32
N HIS A 256 -12.09 12.08 10.54
CA HIS A 256 -12.90 12.24 11.75
C HIS A 256 -13.33 13.70 11.94
N ALA A 257 -12.42 14.65 11.75
CA ALA A 257 -12.72 16.09 11.86
C ALA A 257 -13.70 16.57 10.78
N MET A 258 -13.72 15.91 9.62
CA MET A 258 -14.71 16.13 8.56
C MET A 258 -16.07 15.43 8.83
N GLY A 259 -16.19 14.64 9.90
CA GLY A 259 -17.39 13.89 10.23
C GLY A 259 -17.51 12.53 9.53
N GLU A 260 -16.43 12.04 8.90
CA GLU A 260 -16.40 10.73 8.24
C GLU A 260 -15.96 9.61 9.20
N GLU A 261 -16.64 8.48 9.13
CA GLU A 261 -16.30 7.29 9.92
C GLU A 261 -15.20 6.45 9.27
N THR A 262 -14.24 5.97 10.07
CA THR A 262 -13.20 5.01 9.66
C THR A 262 -13.25 3.70 10.43
N GLY A 263 -13.92 3.67 11.59
CA GLY A 263 -13.88 2.55 12.55
C GLY A 263 -12.56 2.41 13.32
N ILE A 264 -11.60 3.31 13.12
CA ILE A 264 -10.29 3.30 13.78
C ILE A 264 -10.33 4.22 15.00
N GLN A 265 -9.80 3.76 16.13
CA GLN A 265 -9.61 4.53 17.36
C GLN A 265 -8.32 5.34 17.26
N LEU A 266 -8.45 6.65 17.03
CA LEU A 266 -7.32 7.55 16.76
C LEU A 266 -6.28 7.54 17.89
N GLU A 267 -6.72 7.55 19.15
CA GLU A 267 -5.84 7.56 20.31
C GLU A 267 -4.95 6.31 20.36
N ARG A 268 -5.53 5.13 20.12
CA ARG A 268 -4.79 3.86 20.07
C ARG A 268 -3.83 3.80 18.89
N LEU A 269 -4.20 4.41 17.77
CA LEU A 269 -3.32 4.50 16.61
C LEU A 269 -2.11 5.41 16.91
N ILE A 270 -2.32 6.54 17.58
CA ILE A 270 -1.24 7.44 18.03
C ILE A 270 -0.32 6.73 19.02
N GLU A 271 -0.87 5.98 19.98
CA GLU A 271 -0.07 5.15 20.90
C GLU A 271 0.77 4.11 20.15
N THR A 272 0.20 3.48 19.13
CA THR A 272 0.90 2.52 18.27
C THR A 272 2.03 3.18 17.50
N ALA A 273 1.80 4.39 16.95
CA ALA A 273 2.80 5.15 16.23
C ALA A 273 3.96 5.58 17.14
N ARG A 274 3.68 6.04 18.37
CA ARG A 274 4.69 6.38 19.39
C ARG A 274 5.50 5.15 19.83
N TRP A 275 4.84 4.01 20.03
CA TRP A 275 5.51 2.74 20.32
C TRP A 275 6.44 2.34 19.16
N LEU A 276 5.99 2.50 17.92
CA LEU A 276 6.82 2.20 16.74
C LEU A 276 8.01 3.16 16.61
N GLU A 277 7.82 4.45 16.91
CA GLU A 277 8.90 5.46 16.93
C GLU A 277 10.03 5.04 17.89
N GLN A 278 9.67 4.67 19.12
CA GLN A 278 10.61 4.16 20.11
C GLN A 278 11.30 2.88 19.62
N LEU A 279 10.53 1.98 19.01
CA LEU A 279 11.06 0.72 18.52
C LEU A 279 12.03 0.92 17.35
N LEU A 280 11.78 1.89 16.47
CA LEU A 280 12.65 2.22 15.33
C LEU A 280 13.84 3.11 15.70
N GLU A 281 13.85 3.69 16.90
CA GLU A 281 14.91 4.58 17.41
C GLU A 281 15.18 5.79 16.51
N ARG A 282 14.14 6.29 15.85
CA ARG A 282 14.19 7.52 15.05
C ARG A 282 12.88 8.27 15.19
N ARG A 283 12.89 9.57 14.94
CA ARG A 283 11.64 10.34 14.86
C ARG A 283 10.82 9.93 13.64
N LEU A 284 9.51 9.84 13.83
CA LEU A 284 8.52 9.58 12.80
C LEU A 284 7.84 10.88 12.37
N ASP A 285 7.21 10.84 11.19
CA ASP A 285 6.76 12.06 10.51
C ASP A 285 5.34 12.48 10.92
N GLY A 286 4.56 11.55 11.47
CA GLY A 286 3.20 11.78 11.99
C GLY A 286 3.07 13.06 12.80
N MET A 287 2.07 13.88 12.48
CA MET A 287 1.82 15.14 13.19
C MET A 287 1.00 14.90 14.45
N MET A 288 0.01 14.00 14.40
CA MET A 288 -0.84 13.69 15.56
C MET A 288 -0.08 13.08 16.74
N MET A 289 1.09 12.47 16.51
CA MET A 289 1.93 11.97 17.61
C MET A 289 2.72 13.05 18.36
N LYS A 290 2.84 14.26 17.79
CA LYS A 290 3.63 15.39 18.33
C LYS A 290 2.83 16.31 19.24
N ILE A 291 1.54 16.02 19.42
CA ILE A 291 0.60 16.78 20.25
C ILE A 291 0.47 16.13 21.63
#